data_AF-A0A3B3ZT55-F1
#
_entry.id   AF-A0A3B3ZT55-F1
#
_cell.length_a   1.000
_cell.length_b   1.000
_cell.length_c   1.000
_cell.angle_alpha   90.00
_cell.angle_beta   90.00
_cell.angle_gamma   90.00
#
_symmetry.space_group_name_H-M   'P 1'
#
loop_
_entity.id
_entity.type
_entity.pdbx_description
1 polymer ?
#
loop_
_entity_poly.entity_id
_entity_poly.type
_entity_poly.pdbx_seq_one_letter_code
_entity_poly.pdbx_strand_id
1 'polypeptide(L)'
;RAAYTQKQNKRKNQTTGKIRENKTNRPGEEEEDQVRRRRRLEGEVPLSPEQLETVFESLDRQGNGFLTPLEFNTGLGQCISVADCDGHTVSSHDAAALRFANTLSELGGDRLFRSHAELCSLWCELEKDSPALLALLEEVLAQALSDLQDSIREKDSLEQALHRREAEHDQMIRSLYEEMENQIKEERDKQADSCNRCDCAQMENRMRQMSHDQSKVKEQNQQLHKATAQLQEQLENSQQHLQTALNQLSLLQDMADQEAQTKHRNVLKVSRNMQKEKDSLMRQLELLRDMNKRLRDEKDARLETQRRVIHRRPMTQYLYPP
;
A
#
# COMPACT_ATOMS: atom_id res chain seq x y z
N ARG A 1 0.69 -4.20 -3.51
CA ARG A 1 1.79 -5.21 -3.53
C ARG A 1 1.33 -6.61 -3.96
N ALA A 2 0.18 -7.12 -3.49
CA ALA A 2 -0.31 -8.47 -3.86
C ALA A 2 -0.67 -8.67 -5.36
N ALA A 3 -1.14 -7.64 -6.07
CA ALA A 3 -1.46 -7.75 -7.49
C ALA A 3 -0.22 -7.84 -8.40
N TYR A 4 0.93 -7.34 -7.94
CA TYR A 4 2.15 -7.29 -8.74
C TYR A 4 2.90 -8.64 -8.73
N THR A 5 2.85 -9.36 -7.60
CA THR A 5 3.42 -10.70 -7.45
C THR A 5 2.65 -11.77 -8.24
N GLN A 6 1.32 -11.64 -8.35
CA GLN A 6 0.50 -12.57 -9.13
C GLN A 6 0.77 -12.48 -10.64
N LYS A 7 1.08 -11.29 -11.16
CA LYS A 7 1.38 -11.06 -12.58
C LYS A 7 2.75 -11.61 -12.99
N GLN A 8 3.72 -11.60 -12.08
CA GLN A 8 5.06 -12.18 -12.31
C GLN A 8 5.05 -13.71 -12.28
N ASN A 9 4.27 -14.33 -11.39
CA ASN A 9 4.13 -15.79 -11.34
C ASN A 9 3.40 -16.36 -12.56
N LYS A 10 2.40 -15.65 -13.10
CA LYS A 10 1.70 -16.07 -14.33
C LYS A 10 2.61 -16.04 -15.56
N ARG A 11 3.56 -15.10 -15.62
CA ARG A 11 4.57 -15.03 -16.70
C ARG A 11 5.63 -16.12 -16.58
N LYS A 12 6.14 -16.41 -15.37
CA LYS A 12 7.11 -17.49 -15.16
C LYS A 12 6.55 -18.87 -15.52
N ASN A 13 5.28 -19.15 -15.20
CA ASN A 13 4.65 -20.44 -15.51
C ASN A 13 4.31 -20.62 -17.01
N GLN A 14 4.09 -19.53 -17.77
CA GLN A 14 3.90 -19.60 -19.22
C GLN A 14 5.19 -19.89 -19.98
N THR A 15 6.35 -19.47 -19.47
CA THR A 15 7.64 -19.72 -20.12
C THR A 15 8.18 -21.11 -19.77
N THR A 16 7.96 -21.59 -18.54
CA THR A 16 8.37 -22.95 -18.13
C THR A 16 7.48 -24.06 -18.71
N GLY A 17 6.23 -23.76 -19.04
CA GLY A 17 5.35 -24.67 -19.78
C GLY A 17 5.80 -24.88 -21.24
N LYS A 18 6.28 -23.82 -21.91
CA LYS A 18 6.70 -23.88 -23.33
C LYS A 18 8.05 -24.56 -23.56
N ILE A 19 8.92 -24.63 -22.55
CA ILE A 19 10.24 -25.26 -22.67
C ILE A 19 10.14 -26.79 -22.43
N ARG A 20 9.07 -27.27 -21.81
CA ARG A 20 8.88 -28.71 -21.52
C ARG A 20 8.20 -29.51 -22.64
N GLU A 21 7.63 -28.87 -23.66
CA GLU A 21 6.97 -29.58 -24.78
C GLU A 21 7.89 -29.93 -25.97
N ASN A 22 9.12 -29.41 -26.04
CA ASN A 22 10.06 -29.68 -27.15
C ASN A 22 11.16 -30.71 -26.82
N LYS A 23 10.87 -31.68 -25.93
CA LYS A 23 11.72 -32.87 -25.74
C LYS A 23 10.87 -34.14 -25.74
N THR A 24 10.07 -34.29 -26.78
CA THR A 24 9.52 -35.60 -27.17
C THR A 24 10.23 -36.04 -28.44
N ASN A 25 11.08 -37.06 -28.29
CA ASN A 25 11.72 -37.79 -29.38
C ASN A 25 10.69 -38.08 -30.48
N ARG A 26 10.82 -37.41 -31.64
CA ARG A 26 10.12 -37.77 -32.87
C ARG A 26 11.11 -38.48 -33.79
N PRO A 27 10.89 -39.76 -34.14
CA PRO A 27 11.82 -40.58 -34.93
C PRO A 27 11.85 -40.21 -36.43
N GLY A 28 11.39 -39.03 -36.83
CA GLY A 28 11.30 -38.60 -38.23
C GLY A 28 12.33 -37.56 -38.67
N GLU A 29 13.10 -36.97 -37.74
CA GLU A 29 14.08 -35.91 -38.08
C GLU A 29 15.40 -36.48 -38.63
N GLU A 30 15.75 -37.72 -38.29
CA GLU A 30 16.98 -38.37 -38.77
C GLU A 30 16.91 -38.79 -40.25
N GLU A 31 15.71 -39.11 -40.75
CA GLU A 31 15.50 -39.50 -42.16
C GLU A 31 15.57 -38.27 -43.09
N GLU A 32 15.03 -37.13 -42.65
CA GLU A 32 15.13 -35.86 -43.39
C GLU A 32 16.55 -35.32 -43.43
N ASP A 33 17.31 -35.42 -42.33
CA ASP A 33 18.71 -35.00 -42.30
C ASP A 33 19.61 -35.88 -43.17
N GLN A 34 19.29 -37.16 -43.32
CA GLN A 34 20.01 -38.07 -44.20
C GLN A 34 19.70 -37.85 -45.68
N VAL A 35 18.44 -37.60 -46.05
CA VAL A 35 18.09 -37.17 -47.41
C VAL A 35 18.79 -35.84 -47.73
N ARG A 36 18.89 -34.93 -46.75
CA ARG A 36 19.62 -33.65 -46.90
C ARG A 36 21.13 -33.85 -47.03
N ARG A 37 21.75 -34.80 -46.32
CA ARG A 37 23.18 -35.13 -46.48
C ARG A 37 23.47 -35.79 -47.82
N ARG A 38 22.65 -36.74 -48.26
CA ARG A 38 22.79 -37.39 -49.58
C ARG A 38 22.70 -36.39 -50.73
N ARG A 39 21.73 -35.46 -50.68
CA ARG A 39 21.64 -34.35 -51.66
C ARG A 39 22.80 -33.35 -51.57
N ARG A 40 23.51 -33.25 -50.44
CA ARG A 40 24.72 -32.42 -50.30
C ARG A 40 25.95 -33.13 -50.87
N LEU A 41 26.07 -34.45 -50.69
CA LEU A 41 27.14 -35.24 -51.29
C LEU A 41 27.03 -35.31 -52.82
N GLU A 42 25.83 -35.33 -53.39
CA GLU A 42 25.59 -35.25 -54.85
C GLU A 42 26.17 -33.97 -55.51
N GLY A 43 26.45 -32.92 -54.73
CA GLY A 43 27.00 -31.66 -55.24
C GLY A 43 28.51 -31.45 -55.04
N GLU A 44 29.16 -32.21 -54.16
CA GLU A 44 30.55 -31.96 -53.74
C GLU A 44 31.54 -33.06 -54.14
N VAL A 45 31.07 -34.20 -54.69
CA VAL A 45 31.93 -35.33 -55.08
C VAL A 45 31.58 -35.81 -56.51
N PRO A 46 32.53 -35.95 -57.45
CA PRO A 46 32.25 -36.34 -58.83
C PRO A 46 32.06 -37.87 -58.94
N LEU A 47 31.05 -38.41 -58.29
CA LEU A 47 30.70 -39.83 -58.35
C LEU A 47 29.22 -39.97 -58.74
N SER A 48 28.93 -40.89 -59.67
CA SER A 48 27.55 -41.16 -60.06
C SER A 48 26.78 -41.77 -58.86
N PRO A 49 25.45 -41.59 -58.77
CA PRO A 49 24.67 -42.15 -57.68
C PRO A 49 24.83 -43.68 -57.56
N GLU A 50 25.04 -44.37 -58.67
CA GLU A 50 25.31 -45.82 -58.72
C GLU A 50 26.68 -46.17 -58.12
N GLN A 51 27.69 -45.33 -58.33
CA GLN A 51 29.03 -45.51 -57.73
C GLN A 51 29.01 -45.22 -56.24
N LEU A 52 28.22 -44.24 -55.80
CA LEU A 52 28.06 -43.91 -54.39
C LEU A 52 27.34 -45.04 -53.64
N GLU A 53 26.31 -45.64 -54.26
CA GLU A 53 25.63 -46.84 -53.75
C GLU A 53 26.62 -48.01 -53.58
N THR A 54 27.49 -48.24 -54.56
CA THR A 54 28.50 -49.31 -54.50
C THR A 54 29.53 -49.09 -53.38
N VAL A 55 30.01 -47.85 -53.22
CA VAL A 55 30.93 -47.48 -52.13
C VAL A 55 30.23 -47.63 -50.79
N PHE A 56 28.96 -47.24 -50.71
CA PHE A 56 28.15 -47.37 -49.50
C PHE A 56 27.93 -48.83 -49.11
N GLU A 57 27.53 -49.70 -50.05
CA GLU A 57 27.41 -51.16 -49.83
C GLU A 57 28.76 -51.79 -49.40
N SER A 58 29.88 -51.31 -49.93
CA SER A 58 31.21 -51.82 -49.55
C SER A 58 31.66 -51.42 -48.14
N LEU A 59 31.18 -50.27 -47.66
CA LEU A 59 31.48 -49.74 -46.34
C LEU A 59 30.46 -50.22 -45.29
N ASP A 60 29.21 -50.50 -45.68
CA ASP A 60 28.13 -50.99 -44.82
C ASP A 60 28.20 -52.52 -44.64
N ARG A 61 29.22 -52.96 -43.90
CA ARG A 61 29.40 -54.38 -43.57
C ARG A 61 28.25 -54.97 -42.75
N GLN A 62 27.45 -54.12 -42.11
CA GLN A 62 26.30 -54.51 -41.30
C GLN A 62 25.00 -54.59 -42.11
N GLY A 63 24.98 -54.07 -43.34
CA GLY A 63 23.84 -54.10 -44.26
C GLY A 63 22.59 -53.46 -43.67
N ASN A 64 22.76 -52.48 -42.77
CA ASN A 64 21.66 -51.86 -42.02
C ASN A 64 21.17 -50.56 -42.66
N GLY A 65 21.75 -50.16 -43.80
CA GLY A 65 21.39 -48.95 -44.53
C GLY A 65 22.03 -47.68 -43.99
N PHE A 66 22.93 -47.77 -43.00
CA PHE A 66 23.58 -46.64 -42.35
C PHE A 66 25.05 -46.92 -41.98
N LEU A 67 25.97 -46.07 -42.46
CA LEU A 67 27.38 -46.14 -42.05
C LEU A 67 27.60 -45.59 -40.65
N THR A 68 28.08 -46.42 -39.74
CA THR A 68 28.57 -45.91 -38.46
C THR A 68 29.90 -45.16 -38.65
N PRO A 69 30.22 -44.15 -37.81
CA PRO A 69 31.49 -43.40 -37.91
C PRO A 69 32.73 -44.31 -37.83
N LEU A 70 32.60 -45.45 -37.16
CA LEU A 70 33.65 -46.46 -37.07
C LEU A 70 33.84 -47.20 -38.40
N GLU A 71 32.76 -47.58 -39.08
CA GLU A 71 32.80 -48.24 -40.40
C GLU A 71 33.33 -47.30 -41.48
N PHE A 72 32.91 -46.04 -41.45
CA PHE A 72 33.42 -45.00 -42.35
C PHE A 72 34.93 -44.80 -42.17
N ASN A 73 35.41 -44.60 -40.93
CA ASN A 73 36.83 -44.36 -40.66
C ASN A 73 37.70 -45.60 -40.91
N THR A 74 37.19 -46.80 -40.61
CA THR A 74 37.95 -48.05 -40.82
C THR A 74 38.01 -48.41 -42.30
N GLY A 75 36.91 -48.22 -43.04
CA GLY A 75 36.85 -48.51 -44.47
C GLY A 75 37.63 -47.50 -45.32
N LEU A 76 37.52 -46.20 -45.05
CA LEU A 76 38.30 -45.19 -45.77
C LEU A 76 39.79 -45.24 -45.44
N GLY A 77 40.17 -45.53 -44.19
CA GLY A 77 41.58 -45.71 -43.83
C GLY A 77 42.24 -46.86 -44.64
N GLN A 78 41.46 -47.89 -44.95
CA GLN A 78 41.92 -49.04 -45.72
C GLN A 78 41.91 -48.79 -47.23
N CYS A 79 41.03 -47.93 -47.74
CA CYS A 79 41.03 -47.52 -49.15
C CYS A 79 42.08 -46.46 -49.47
N ILE A 80 42.41 -45.56 -48.54
CA ILE A 80 43.46 -44.54 -48.72
C ILE A 80 44.86 -45.16 -48.63
N SER A 81 45.03 -46.25 -47.89
CA SER A 81 46.31 -46.98 -47.81
C SER A 81 46.60 -47.86 -49.03
N VAL A 82 45.66 -48.01 -49.96
CA VAL A 82 45.81 -48.87 -51.16
C VAL A 82 45.60 -48.03 -52.41
N ALA A 83 46.42 -46.99 -52.53
CA ALA A 83 46.69 -46.31 -53.78
C ALA A 83 48.15 -45.81 -53.74
N ASP A 84 49.10 -46.76 -53.69
CA ASP A 84 50.33 -46.76 -54.49
C ASP A 84 51.25 -47.93 -54.11
N CYS A 85 51.43 -48.82 -55.10
CA CYS A 85 52.56 -49.67 -55.48
C CYS A 85 53.68 -50.03 -54.46
N ASP A 86 53.89 -51.35 -54.33
CA ASP A 86 55.18 -52.07 -54.24
C ASP A 86 56.34 -51.47 -53.42
N GLY A 87 56.50 -51.99 -52.20
CA GLY A 87 57.75 -52.66 -51.81
C GLY A 87 59.09 -51.94 -52.00
N HIS A 88 59.26 -50.73 -51.49
CA HIS A 88 60.58 -50.19 -51.19
C HIS A 88 60.67 -49.67 -49.76
N THR A 89 61.60 -50.25 -49.00
CA THR A 89 62.17 -49.68 -47.78
C THR A 89 62.56 -48.23 -48.05
N VAL A 90 61.89 -47.28 -47.39
CA VAL A 90 62.23 -45.85 -47.44
C VAL A 90 63.70 -45.69 -47.06
N SER A 91 64.53 -45.31 -48.03
CA SER A 91 65.95 -45.04 -47.81
C SER A 91 66.10 -43.78 -46.95
N SER A 92 67.09 -43.75 -46.06
CA SER A 92 67.36 -42.57 -45.20
C SER A 92 67.58 -41.27 -45.98
N HIS A 93 67.94 -41.36 -47.27
CA HIS A 93 68.09 -40.20 -48.16
C HIS A 93 66.75 -39.55 -48.52
N ASP A 94 65.64 -40.31 -48.64
CA ASP A 94 64.30 -39.73 -48.87
C ASP A 94 63.81 -38.94 -47.67
N ALA A 95 64.16 -39.38 -46.45
CA ALA A 95 63.79 -38.66 -45.23
C ALA A 95 64.53 -37.32 -45.08
N ALA A 96 65.74 -37.18 -45.63
CA ALA A 96 66.46 -35.90 -45.65
C ALA A 96 65.88 -34.94 -46.70
N ALA A 97 65.61 -35.45 -47.91
CA ALA A 97 64.96 -34.68 -48.98
C ALA A 97 63.56 -34.20 -48.58
N LEU A 98 62.78 -35.04 -47.89
CA LEU A 98 61.47 -34.67 -47.34
C LEU A 98 61.59 -33.59 -46.25
N ARG A 99 62.59 -33.68 -45.36
CA ARG A 99 62.85 -32.64 -44.35
C ARG A 99 63.24 -31.31 -44.98
N PHE A 100 64.03 -31.33 -46.05
CA PHE A 100 64.37 -30.14 -46.82
C PHE A 100 63.15 -29.53 -47.51
N ALA A 101 62.34 -30.34 -48.18
CA ALA A 101 61.12 -29.89 -48.83
C ALA A 101 60.16 -29.25 -47.81
N ASN A 102 59.95 -29.89 -46.66
CA ASN A 102 59.09 -29.36 -45.59
C ASN A 102 59.64 -28.05 -44.99
N THR A 103 60.95 -27.99 -44.70
CA THR A 103 61.62 -26.77 -44.21
C THR A 103 61.44 -25.61 -45.18
N LEU A 104 61.59 -25.86 -46.48
CA LEU A 104 61.38 -24.85 -47.51
C LEU A 104 59.91 -24.45 -47.63
N SER A 105 58.96 -25.39 -47.59
CA SER A 105 57.53 -25.08 -47.59
C SER A 105 57.12 -24.22 -46.39
N GLU A 106 57.63 -24.52 -45.18
CA GLU A 106 57.43 -23.69 -43.97
C GLU A 106 58.01 -22.28 -44.11
N LEU A 107 59.12 -22.12 -44.83
CA LEU A 107 59.71 -20.82 -45.19
C LEU A 107 59.03 -20.13 -46.40
N GLY A 108 58.03 -20.77 -47.02
CA GLY A 108 57.27 -20.22 -48.16
C GLY A 108 57.83 -20.56 -49.55
N GLY A 109 58.65 -21.60 -49.65
CA GLY A 109 59.23 -22.15 -50.87
C GLY A 109 58.20 -22.67 -51.89
N ASP A 110 56.95 -22.89 -51.46
CA ASP A 110 55.81 -23.23 -52.33
C ASP A 110 55.53 -22.15 -53.40
N ARG A 111 56.06 -20.93 -53.22
CA ARG A 111 55.98 -19.85 -54.22
C ARG A 111 57.12 -19.87 -55.24
N LEU A 112 58.20 -20.59 -54.95
CA LEU A 112 59.42 -20.62 -55.76
C LEU A 112 59.49 -21.87 -56.65
N PHE A 113 58.87 -22.98 -56.24
CA PHE A 113 58.89 -24.26 -56.95
C PHE A 113 57.48 -24.71 -57.33
N ARG A 114 57.32 -25.37 -58.50
CA ARG A 114 55.99 -25.76 -59.01
C ARG A 114 55.54 -27.11 -58.48
N SER A 115 56.47 -27.94 -58.01
CA SER A 115 56.17 -29.24 -57.42
C SER A 115 57.19 -29.63 -56.36
N HIS A 116 56.77 -30.42 -55.37
CA HIS A 116 57.68 -31.02 -54.38
C HIS A 116 58.70 -31.96 -55.03
N ALA A 117 58.41 -32.49 -56.22
CA ALA A 117 59.34 -33.33 -56.97
C ALA A 117 60.57 -32.55 -57.50
N GLU A 118 60.40 -31.28 -57.89
CA GLU A 118 61.50 -30.40 -58.32
C GLU A 118 62.47 -30.07 -57.17
N LEU A 119 61.95 -29.97 -55.95
CA LEU A 119 62.74 -29.78 -54.73
C LEU A 119 63.57 -31.03 -54.40
N CYS A 120 62.95 -32.21 -54.50
CA CYS A 120 63.66 -33.47 -54.30
C CYS A 120 64.74 -33.71 -55.35
N SER A 121 64.50 -33.35 -56.63
CA SER A 121 65.54 -33.43 -57.66
C SER A 121 66.69 -32.45 -57.41
N LEU A 122 66.39 -31.22 -57.00
CA LEU A 122 67.40 -30.21 -56.67
C LEU A 122 68.28 -30.67 -55.49
N TRP A 123 67.67 -31.27 -54.46
CA TRP A 123 68.39 -31.85 -53.33
C TRP A 123 69.37 -32.94 -53.78
N CYS A 124 68.90 -33.89 -54.60
CA CYS A 124 69.74 -34.98 -55.11
C CYS A 124 70.86 -34.49 -56.06
N GLU A 125 70.66 -33.40 -56.79
CA GLU A 125 71.68 -32.75 -57.62
C GLU A 125 72.73 -32.05 -56.75
N LEU A 126 72.29 -31.27 -55.75
CA LEU A 126 73.18 -30.52 -54.85
C LEU A 126 74.04 -31.44 -53.97
N GLU A 127 73.49 -32.58 -53.55
CA GLU A 127 74.18 -33.62 -52.77
C GLU A 127 75.33 -34.26 -53.56
N LYS A 128 75.15 -34.46 -54.88
CA LYS A 128 76.16 -35.08 -55.77
C LYS A 128 77.26 -34.10 -56.19
N ASP A 129 76.88 -32.89 -56.56
CA ASP A 129 77.80 -31.93 -57.17
C ASP A 129 78.57 -31.09 -56.12
N SER A 130 77.98 -30.82 -54.95
CA SER A 130 78.60 -29.98 -53.93
C SER A 130 78.05 -30.22 -52.51
N PRO A 131 78.46 -31.31 -51.83
CA PRO A 131 77.96 -31.64 -50.49
C PRO A 131 78.29 -30.57 -49.42
N ALA A 132 79.36 -29.81 -49.60
CA ALA A 132 79.72 -28.71 -48.69
C ALA A 132 78.76 -27.51 -48.79
N LEU A 133 78.23 -27.23 -49.99
CA LEU A 133 77.24 -26.16 -50.19
C LEU A 133 75.88 -26.58 -49.62
N LEU A 134 75.52 -27.86 -49.79
CA LEU A 134 74.32 -28.45 -49.20
C LEU A 134 74.33 -28.30 -47.66
N ALA A 135 75.46 -28.60 -47.00
CA ALA A 135 75.59 -28.43 -45.55
C ALA A 135 75.39 -26.97 -45.09
N LEU A 136 75.96 -26.00 -45.81
CA LEU A 136 75.75 -24.57 -45.51
C LEU A 136 74.30 -24.14 -45.73
N LEU A 137 73.65 -24.67 -46.77
CA LEU A 137 72.24 -24.40 -47.05
C LEU A 137 71.34 -24.99 -45.95
N GLU A 138 71.60 -26.21 -45.50
CA GLU A 138 70.91 -26.84 -44.38
C GLU A 138 71.05 -26.00 -43.10
N GLU A 139 72.25 -25.51 -42.78
CA GLU A 139 72.48 -24.65 -41.60
C GLU A 139 71.69 -23.34 -41.70
N VAL A 140 71.71 -22.68 -42.87
CA VAL A 140 70.98 -21.42 -43.07
C VAL A 140 69.47 -21.63 -43.02
N LEU A 141 68.95 -22.70 -43.63
CA LEU A 141 67.52 -23.03 -43.58
C LEU A 141 67.08 -23.44 -42.18
N ALA A 142 67.89 -24.19 -41.45
CA ALA A 142 67.64 -24.54 -40.05
C ALA A 142 67.60 -23.30 -39.16
N GLN A 143 68.54 -22.36 -39.36
CA GLN A 143 68.55 -21.10 -38.63
C GLN A 143 67.33 -20.24 -38.99
N ALA A 144 67.02 -20.08 -40.28
CA ALA A 144 65.86 -19.30 -40.73
C ALA A 144 64.54 -19.87 -40.21
N LEU A 145 64.41 -21.20 -40.17
CA LEU A 145 63.24 -21.87 -39.62
C LEU A 145 63.16 -21.71 -38.10
N SER A 146 64.29 -21.78 -37.38
CA SER A 146 64.32 -21.48 -35.94
C SER A 146 63.90 -20.04 -35.66
N ASP A 147 64.45 -19.07 -36.39
CA ASP A 147 64.12 -17.65 -36.22
C ASP A 147 62.65 -17.36 -36.55
N LEU A 148 62.11 -18.00 -37.60
CA LEU A 148 60.69 -17.90 -37.94
C LEU A 148 59.81 -18.47 -36.83
N GLN A 149 60.15 -19.66 -36.31
CA GLN A 149 59.40 -20.28 -35.23
C GLN A 149 59.49 -19.47 -33.93
N ASP A 150 60.64 -18.89 -33.61
CA ASP A 150 60.80 -18.00 -32.45
C ASP A 150 59.99 -16.72 -32.61
N SER A 151 59.95 -16.14 -33.82
CA SER A 151 59.09 -15.00 -34.12
C SER A 151 57.59 -15.34 -33.99
N ILE A 152 57.17 -16.54 -34.42
CA ILE A 152 55.79 -17.02 -34.22
C ILE A 152 55.49 -17.20 -32.73
N ARG A 153 56.39 -17.81 -31.96
CA ARG A 153 56.23 -17.97 -30.50
C ARG A 153 56.16 -16.63 -29.78
N GLU A 154 56.98 -15.65 -30.17
CA GLU A 154 56.95 -14.30 -29.63
C GLU A 154 55.63 -13.60 -29.97
N LYS A 155 55.18 -13.69 -31.23
CA LYS A 155 53.88 -13.18 -31.66
C LYS A 155 52.75 -13.78 -30.81
N ASP A 156 52.70 -15.10 -30.67
CA ASP A 156 51.66 -15.77 -29.87
C ASP A 156 51.70 -15.35 -28.40
N SER A 157 52.89 -15.15 -27.84
CA SER A 157 53.08 -14.62 -26.49
C SER A 157 52.52 -13.20 -26.33
N LEU A 158 52.80 -12.32 -27.31
CA LEU A 158 52.28 -10.95 -27.35
C LEU A 158 50.76 -10.93 -27.54
N GLU A 159 50.21 -11.77 -28.41
CA GLU A 159 48.77 -11.91 -28.60
C GLU A 159 48.08 -12.36 -27.31
N GLN A 160 48.64 -13.35 -26.61
CA GLN A 160 48.13 -13.76 -25.31
C GLN A 160 48.23 -12.64 -24.26
N ALA A 161 49.32 -11.86 -24.26
CA ALA A 161 49.46 -10.72 -23.35
C ALA A 161 48.41 -9.64 -23.63
N LEU A 162 48.11 -9.37 -24.90
CA LEU A 162 47.04 -8.44 -25.30
C LEU A 162 45.67 -8.95 -24.86
N HIS A 163 45.36 -10.23 -25.11
CA HIS A 163 44.09 -10.81 -24.66
C HIS A 163 43.94 -10.80 -23.13
N ARG A 164 45.01 -11.04 -22.36
CA ARG A 164 44.99 -10.89 -20.90
C ARG A 164 44.67 -9.45 -20.51
N ARG A 165 45.35 -8.47 -21.11
CA ARG A 165 45.12 -7.06 -20.82
C ARG A 165 43.71 -6.62 -21.21
N GLU A 166 43.19 -7.08 -22.34
CA GLU A 166 41.82 -6.83 -22.78
C GLU A 166 40.82 -7.40 -21.77
N ALA A 167 41.01 -8.66 -21.33
CA ALA A 167 40.16 -9.28 -20.32
C ALA A 167 40.22 -8.56 -18.96
N GLU A 168 41.40 -8.08 -18.55
CA GLU A 168 41.58 -7.29 -17.32
C GLU A 168 40.86 -5.94 -17.40
N HIS A 169 40.96 -5.24 -18.54
CA HIS A 169 40.20 -4.01 -18.76
C HIS A 169 38.70 -4.25 -18.74
N ASP A 170 38.23 -5.30 -19.42
CA ASP A 170 36.84 -5.71 -19.41
C ASP A 170 36.34 -6.00 -18.00
N GLN A 171 37.15 -6.68 -17.19
CA GLN A 171 36.84 -6.95 -15.80
C GLN A 171 36.78 -5.66 -14.97
N MET A 172 37.74 -4.75 -15.15
CA MET A 172 37.76 -3.45 -14.48
C MET A 172 36.53 -2.61 -14.87
N ILE A 173 36.16 -2.59 -16.15
CA ILE A 173 34.97 -1.87 -16.62
C ILE A 173 33.72 -2.46 -15.96
N ARG A 174 33.57 -3.78 -15.94
CA ARG A 174 32.45 -4.45 -15.26
C ARG A 174 32.41 -4.14 -13.78
N SER A 175 33.54 -4.18 -13.07
CA SER A 175 33.57 -3.84 -11.64
C SER A 175 33.21 -2.39 -11.37
N LEU A 176 33.66 -1.45 -12.22
CA LEU A 176 33.27 -0.04 -12.12
C LEU A 176 31.77 0.17 -12.35
N TYR A 177 31.17 -0.54 -13.30
CA TYR A 177 29.72 -0.50 -13.51
C TYR A 177 28.96 -1.10 -12.32
N GLU A 178 29.41 -2.23 -11.78
CA GLU A 178 28.81 -2.85 -10.59
C GLU A 178 28.91 -1.94 -9.36
N GLU A 179 30.07 -1.32 -9.13
CA GLU A 179 30.27 -0.35 -8.05
C GLU A 179 29.35 0.87 -8.20
N MET A 180 29.26 1.43 -9.40
CA MET A 180 28.37 2.55 -9.66
C MET A 180 26.89 2.17 -9.49
N GLU A 181 26.48 0.99 -9.97
CA GLU A 181 25.11 0.49 -9.80
C GLU A 181 24.78 0.28 -8.32
N ASN A 182 25.72 -0.29 -7.56
CA ASN A 182 25.59 -0.46 -6.11
C ASN A 182 25.49 0.90 -5.39
N GLN A 183 26.31 1.88 -5.76
CA GLN A 183 26.23 3.24 -5.19
C GLN A 183 24.89 3.91 -5.48
N ILE A 184 24.40 3.83 -6.71
CA ILE A 184 23.09 4.37 -7.08
C ILE A 184 21.99 3.70 -6.25
N LYS A 185 22.07 2.37 -6.09
CA LYS A 185 21.10 1.61 -5.32
C LYS A 185 21.13 1.96 -3.84
N GLU A 186 22.31 2.05 -3.24
CA GLU A 186 22.47 2.46 -1.85
C GLU A 186 21.93 3.86 -1.58
N GLU A 187 22.22 4.83 -2.45
CA GLU A 187 21.68 6.20 -2.28
C GLU A 187 20.17 6.24 -2.47
N ARG A 188 19.60 5.44 -3.37
CA ARG A 188 18.15 5.31 -3.53
C ARG A 188 17.50 4.69 -2.29
N ASP A 189 18.10 3.65 -1.73
CA ASP A 189 17.60 2.98 -0.52
C ASP A 189 17.72 3.90 0.70
N LYS A 190 18.84 4.61 0.87
CA LYS A 190 19.01 5.62 1.93
C LYS A 190 17.99 6.75 1.81
N GLN A 191 17.74 7.26 0.60
CA GLN A 191 16.72 8.30 0.38
C GLN A 191 15.31 7.78 0.70
N ALA A 192 14.98 6.55 0.29
CA ALA A 192 13.70 5.93 0.60
C ALA A 192 13.53 5.73 2.12
N ASP A 193 14.55 5.24 2.82
CA ASP A 193 14.53 5.06 4.27
C ASP A 193 14.42 6.38 5.03
N SER A 194 15.13 7.42 4.57
CA SER A 194 15.04 8.77 5.12
C SER A 194 13.63 9.36 4.94
N CYS A 195 13.04 9.23 3.75
CA CYS A 195 11.67 9.68 3.47
C CYS A 195 10.64 8.94 4.34
N ASN A 196 10.72 7.60 4.38
CA ASN A 196 9.81 6.78 5.18
C ASN A 196 9.93 7.11 6.67
N ARG A 197 11.15 7.35 7.19
CA ARG A 197 11.36 7.75 8.57
C ARG A 197 10.75 9.12 8.87
N CYS A 198 10.90 10.08 7.96
CA CYS A 198 10.29 11.40 8.09
C CYS A 198 8.76 11.32 8.11
N ASP A 199 8.17 10.58 7.18
CA ASP A 199 6.72 10.37 7.09
C ASP A 199 6.17 9.67 8.34
N CYS A 200 6.84 8.63 8.82
CA CYS A 200 6.47 7.96 10.07
C CYS A 200 6.53 8.92 11.27
N ALA A 201 7.61 9.69 11.41
CA ALA A 201 7.74 10.68 12.49
C ALA A 201 6.66 11.77 12.40
N GLN A 202 6.32 12.22 11.19
CA GLN A 202 5.25 13.18 10.99
C GLN A 202 3.89 12.61 11.41
N MET A 203 3.58 11.37 11.02
CA MET A 203 2.34 10.70 11.41
C MET A 203 2.25 10.48 12.92
N GLU A 204 3.34 10.07 13.58
CA GLU A 204 3.40 9.94 15.03
C GLU A 204 3.15 11.27 15.74
N ASN A 205 3.75 12.36 15.27
CA ASN A 205 3.53 13.69 15.82
C ASN A 205 2.07 14.14 15.64
N ARG A 206 1.46 13.88 14.47
CA ARG A 206 0.03 14.16 14.24
C ARG A 206 -0.86 13.34 15.18
N MET A 207 -0.55 12.05 15.39
CA MET A 207 -1.30 11.22 16.34
C MET A 207 -1.18 11.76 17.78
N ARG A 208 0.03 12.16 18.20
CA ARG A 208 0.24 12.77 19.53
C ARG A 208 -0.55 14.06 19.68
N GLN A 209 -0.52 14.94 18.66
CA GLN A 209 -1.28 16.19 18.68
C GLN A 209 -2.79 15.93 18.78
N MET A 210 -3.33 15.05 17.94
CA MET A 210 -4.75 14.67 17.99
C MET A 210 -5.14 14.07 19.34
N SER A 211 -4.26 13.25 19.95
CA SER A 211 -4.48 12.70 21.29
C SER A 211 -4.48 13.78 22.37
N HIS A 212 -3.58 14.76 22.27
CA HIS A 212 -3.52 15.89 23.18
C HIS A 212 -4.78 16.75 23.08
N ASP A 213 -5.19 17.09 21.85
CA ASP A 213 -6.40 17.87 21.59
C ASP A 213 -7.66 17.12 22.05
N GLN A 214 -7.73 15.80 21.82
CA GLN A 214 -8.82 14.97 22.34
C GLN A 214 -8.88 15.00 23.88
N SER A 215 -7.74 14.93 24.56
CA SER A 215 -7.68 15.03 26.02
C SER A 215 -8.18 16.41 26.50
N LYS A 216 -7.77 17.48 25.82
CA LYS A 216 -8.18 18.84 26.14
C LYS A 216 -9.69 19.05 25.95
N VAL A 217 -10.26 18.54 24.86
CA VAL A 217 -11.72 18.59 24.61
C VAL A 217 -12.48 17.77 25.66
N LYS A 218 -11.97 16.60 26.05
CA LYS A 218 -12.56 15.79 27.13
C LYS A 218 -12.57 16.56 28.45
N GLU A 219 -11.48 17.22 28.80
CA GLU A 219 -11.39 18.04 30.01
C GLU A 219 -12.36 19.22 29.98
N GLN A 220 -12.43 19.94 28.86
CA GLN A 220 -13.40 21.04 28.66
C GLN A 220 -14.85 20.55 28.77
N ASN A 221 -15.20 19.42 28.17
CA ASN A 221 -16.53 18.83 28.30
C ASN A 221 -16.84 18.44 29.75
N GLN A 222 -15.88 17.86 30.48
CA GLN A 222 -16.06 17.57 31.91
C GLN A 222 -16.29 18.85 32.73
N GLN A 223 -15.58 19.94 32.43
CA GLN A 223 -15.78 21.23 33.08
C GLN A 223 -17.17 21.81 32.77
N LEU A 224 -17.61 21.76 31.51
CA LEU A 224 -18.94 22.19 31.11
C LEU A 224 -20.04 21.35 31.77
N HIS A 225 -19.86 20.03 31.88
CA HIS A 225 -20.79 19.17 32.60
C HIS A 225 -20.88 19.54 34.08
N LYS A 226 -19.74 19.81 34.75
CA LYS A 226 -19.72 20.28 36.14
C LYS A 226 -20.47 21.60 36.31
N ALA A 227 -20.20 22.58 35.43
CA ALA A 227 -20.89 23.88 35.47
C ALA A 227 -22.39 23.76 35.20
N THR A 228 -22.78 22.90 34.26
CA THR A 228 -24.20 22.63 33.96
C THR A 228 -24.91 21.99 35.15
N ALA A 229 -24.29 21.00 35.80
CA ALA A 229 -24.84 20.37 36.99
C ALA A 229 -25.00 21.38 38.14
N GLN A 230 -24.02 22.25 38.36
CA GLN A 230 -24.09 23.30 39.37
C GLN A 230 -25.23 24.30 39.10
N LEU A 231 -25.41 24.72 37.85
CA LEU A 231 -26.51 25.61 37.48
C LEU A 231 -27.89 24.94 37.63
N GLN A 232 -27.99 23.65 37.30
CA GLN A 232 -29.21 22.87 37.54
C GLN A 232 -29.54 22.78 39.02
N GLU A 233 -28.56 22.48 39.87
CA GLU A 233 -28.74 22.44 41.33
C GLU A 233 -29.16 23.82 41.87
N GLN A 234 -28.55 24.91 41.40
CA GLN A 234 -28.97 26.27 41.79
C GLN A 234 -30.41 26.58 41.37
N LEU A 235 -30.79 26.17 40.16
CA LEU A 235 -32.16 26.35 39.67
C LEU A 235 -33.16 25.56 40.51
N GLU A 236 -32.87 24.29 40.81
CA GLU A 236 -33.71 23.44 41.66
C GLU A 236 -33.86 24.02 43.06
N ASN A 237 -32.77 24.49 43.66
CA ASN A 237 -32.80 25.16 44.97
C ASN A 237 -33.66 26.43 44.93
N SER A 238 -33.49 27.28 43.91
CA SER A 238 -34.31 28.49 43.75
C SER A 238 -35.79 28.16 43.56
N GLN A 239 -36.10 27.15 42.76
CA GLN A 239 -37.47 26.66 42.56
C GLN A 239 -38.08 26.13 43.86
N GLN A 240 -37.36 25.33 44.63
CA GLN A 240 -37.80 24.83 45.94
C GLN A 240 -38.05 25.96 46.94
N HIS A 241 -37.15 26.95 46.99
CA HIS A 241 -37.33 28.13 47.83
C HIS A 241 -38.57 28.94 47.43
N LEU A 242 -38.76 29.16 46.13
CA LEU A 242 -39.94 29.85 45.62
C LEU A 242 -41.23 29.08 45.95
N GLN A 243 -41.24 27.77 45.75
CA GLN A 243 -42.39 26.93 46.10
C GLN A 243 -42.72 27.02 47.59
N THR A 244 -41.70 27.02 48.44
CA THR A 244 -41.86 27.18 49.89
C THR A 244 -42.46 28.55 50.23
N ALA A 245 -41.96 29.63 49.61
CA ALA A 245 -42.50 30.97 49.80
C ALA A 245 -43.94 31.11 49.31
N LEU A 246 -44.29 30.51 48.17
CA LEU A 246 -45.66 30.47 47.64
C LEU A 246 -46.60 29.74 48.60
N ASN A 247 -46.18 28.59 49.15
CA ASN A 247 -46.96 27.85 50.14
C ASN A 247 -47.17 28.68 51.42
N GLN A 248 -46.14 29.40 51.88
CA GLN A 248 -46.24 30.29 53.03
C GLN A 248 -47.20 31.46 52.79
N LEU A 249 -47.15 32.09 51.61
CA LEU A 249 -48.06 33.16 51.23
C LEU A 249 -49.51 32.67 51.14
N SER A 250 -49.74 31.49 50.56
CA SER A 250 -51.07 30.86 50.52
C SER A 250 -51.64 30.67 51.93
N LEU A 251 -50.83 30.14 52.85
CA LEU A 251 -51.23 29.94 54.25
C LEU A 251 -51.59 31.27 54.93
N LEU A 252 -50.76 32.30 54.75
CA LEU A 252 -51.03 33.63 55.30
C LEU A 252 -52.30 34.25 54.70
N GLN A 253 -52.56 34.02 53.42
CA GLN A 253 -53.78 34.50 52.76
C GLN A 253 -55.02 33.80 53.30
N ASP A 254 -55.00 32.49 53.48
CA ASP A 254 -56.10 31.73 54.10
C ASP A 254 -56.38 32.22 55.53
N MET A 255 -55.32 32.49 56.31
CA MET A 255 -55.45 33.05 57.66
C MET A 255 -56.06 34.45 57.64
N ALA A 256 -55.62 35.33 56.73
CA ALA A 256 -56.15 36.67 56.59
C ALA A 256 -57.64 36.65 56.16
N ASP A 257 -58.01 35.77 55.25
CA ASP A 257 -59.40 35.59 54.80
C ASP A 257 -60.28 35.05 55.93
N GLN A 258 -59.81 34.07 56.70
CA GLN A 258 -60.52 33.56 57.88
C GLN A 258 -60.71 34.66 58.93
N GLU A 259 -59.68 35.48 59.18
CA GLU A 259 -59.78 36.62 60.09
C GLU A 259 -60.78 37.68 59.59
N ALA A 260 -60.78 37.99 58.29
CA ALA A 260 -61.74 38.91 57.68
C ALA A 260 -63.19 38.39 57.79
N GLN A 261 -63.41 37.10 57.52
CA GLN A 261 -64.73 36.46 57.65
C GLN A 261 -65.23 36.46 59.09
N THR A 262 -64.37 36.13 60.06
CA THR A 262 -64.74 36.15 61.48
C THR A 262 -65.06 37.56 61.96
N LYS A 263 -64.25 38.57 61.57
CA LYS A 263 -64.55 39.99 61.82
C LYS A 263 -65.90 40.39 61.23
N HIS A 264 -66.18 40.07 59.96
CA HIS A 264 -67.45 40.38 59.32
C HIS A 264 -68.64 39.74 60.05
N ARG A 265 -68.54 38.45 60.42
CA ARG A 265 -69.58 37.74 61.19
C ARG A 265 -69.84 38.39 62.55
N ASN A 266 -68.77 38.79 63.24
CA ASN A 266 -68.88 39.46 64.53
C ASN A 266 -69.54 40.83 64.39
N VAL A 267 -69.14 41.63 63.40
CA VAL A 267 -69.78 42.91 63.07
C VAL A 267 -71.27 42.73 62.80
N LEU A 268 -71.67 41.80 61.92
CA LEU A 268 -73.08 41.52 61.63
C LEU A 268 -73.87 41.10 62.87
N LYS A 269 -73.28 40.28 63.74
CA LYS A 269 -73.91 39.84 65.00
C LYS A 269 -74.12 41.02 65.95
N VAL A 270 -73.10 41.86 66.13
CA VAL A 270 -73.17 43.07 66.96
C VAL A 270 -74.21 44.06 66.40
N SER A 271 -74.19 44.34 65.09
CA SER A 271 -75.19 45.21 64.45
C SER A 271 -76.62 44.69 64.61
N ARG A 272 -76.85 43.38 64.46
CA ARG A 272 -78.17 42.78 64.66
C ARG A 272 -78.63 42.88 66.13
N ASN A 273 -77.73 42.65 67.07
CA ASN A 273 -78.03 42.80 68.50
C ASN A 273 -78.35 44.26 68.85
N MET A 274 -77.53 45.19 68.36
CA MET A 274 -77.74 46.63 68.53
C MET A 274 -79.06 47.09 67.90
N GLN A 275 -79.46 46.53 66.75
CA GLN A 275 -80.76 46.82 66.14
C GLN A 275 -81.92 46.29 66.98
N LYS A 276 -81.82 45.08 67.53
CA LYS A 276 -82.84 44.55 68.45
C LYS A 276 -82.98 45.41 69.71
N GLU A 277 -81.85 45.87 70.26
CA GLU A 277 -81.85 46.81 71.39
C GLU A 277 -82.47 48.14 71.00
N LYS A 278 -82.11 48.72 69.85
CA LYS A 278 -82.73 49.94 69.31
C LYS A 278 -84.26 49.79 69.16
N ASP A 279 -84.73 48.70 68.55
CA ASP A 279 -86.17 48.44 68.35
C ASP A 279 -86.89 48.17 69.68
N SER A 280 -86.19 47.58 70.65
CA SER A 280 -86.69 47.45 72.03
C SER A 280 -86.83 48.82 72.71
N LEU A 281 -85.81 49.68 72.60
CA LEU A 281 -85.81 51.03 73.16
C LEU A 281 -86.87 51.93 72.49
N MET A 282 -87.03 51.83 71.17
CA MET A 282 -88.08 52.55 70.43
C MET A 282 -89.47 52.16 70.92
N ARG A 283 -89.74 50.86 71.12
CA ARG A 283 -91.00 50.38 71.71
C ARG A 283 -91.20 50.89 73.15
N GLN A 284 -90.16 50.91 73.97
CA GLN A 284 -90.21 51.50 75.31
C GLN A 284 -90.53 53.01 75.26
N LEU A 285 -89.92 53.74 74.33
CA LEU A 285 -90.20 55.17 74.12
C LEU A 285 -91.63 55.41 73.63
N GLU A 286 -92.16 54.57 72.75
CA GLU A 286 -93.56 54.63 72.30
C GLU A 286 -94.53 54.38 73.45
N LEU A 287 -94.29 53.36 74.28
CA LEU A 287 -95.09 53.11 75.50
C LEU A 287 -95.04 54.32 76.45
N LEU A 288 -93.87 54.91 76.67
CA LEU A 288 -93.73 56.12 77.48
C LEU A 288 -94.46 57.32 76.87
N ARG A 289 -94.44 57.49 75.54
CA ARG A 289 -95.22 58.53 74.84
C ARG A 289 -96.72 58.31 75.02
N ASP A 290 -97.20 57.08 74.86
CA ASP A 290 -98.61 56.71 75.04
C ASP A 290 -99.07 56.91 76.48
N MET A 291 -98.26 56.52 77.48
CA MET A 291 -98.53 56.78 78.89
C MET A 291 -98.59 58.28 79.18
N ASN A 292 -97.63 59.06 78.67
CA ASN A 292 -97.63 60.52 78.84
C ASN A 292 -98.80 61.20 78.14
N LYS A 293 -99.27 60.64 77.02
CA LYS A 293 -100.48 61.09 76.33
C LYS A 293 -101.71 60.77 77.16
N ARG A 294 -101.88 59.53 77.63
CA ARG A 294 -102.99 59.12 78.52
C ARG A 294 -103.02 59.93 79.80
N LEU A 295 -101.87 60.16 80.44
CA LEU A 295 -101.78 60.99 81.65
C LEU A 295 -102.16 62.45 81.38
N ARG A 296 -101.85 62.97 80.18
CA ARG A 296 -102.33 64.29 79.74
C ARG A 296 -103.83 64.27 79.48
N ASP A 297 -104.34 63.32 78.71
CA ASP A 297 -105.76 63.17 78.40
C ASP A 297 -106.59 63.01 79.69
N GLU A 298 -106.11 62.23 80.67
CA GLU A 298 -106.72 62.10 82.00
C GLU A 298 -106.65 63.40 82.81
N LYS A 299 -105.52 64.12 82.76
CA LYS A 299 -105.38 65.43 83.44
C LYS A 299 -106.32 66.46 82.81
N ASP A 300 -106.39 66.52 81.49
CA ASP A 300 -107.25 67.43 80.73
C ASP A 300 -108.73 67.06 80.94
N ALA A 301 -109.08 65.76 80.96
CA ALA A 301 -110.42 65.31 81.34
C ALA A 301 -110.78 65.72 82.77
N ARG A 302 -109.85 65.63 83.73
CA ARG A 302 -110.05 66.14 85.10
C ARG A 302 -110.26 67.66 85.11
N LEU A 303 -109.46 68.42 84.36
CA LEU A 303 -109.62 69.88 84.24
C LEU A 303 -110.94 70.27 83.55
N GLU A 304 -111.38 69.51 82.55
CA GLU A 304 -112.63 69.69 81.83
C GLU A 304 -113.84 69.36 82.73
N THR A 305 -113.76 68.29 83.52
CA THR A 305 -114.76 68.00 84.57
C THR A 305 -114.78 69.08 85.65
N GLN A 306 -113.63 69.62 86.04
CA GLN A 306 -113.53 70.74 86.99
C GLN A 306 -114.13 72.03 86.40
N ARG A 307 -113.95 72.30 85.10
CA ARG A 307 -114.60 73.42 84.37
C ARG A 307 -116.12 73.25 84.25
N ARG A 308 -116.60 72.03 84.04
CA ARG A 308 -118.05 71.72 83.99
C ARG A 308 -118.73 71.81 85.36
N VAL A 309 -117.99 71.57 86.45
CA VAL A 309 -118.48 71.78 87.83
C VAL A 309 -118.60 73.27 88.19
N ILE A 310 -117.78 74.15 87.60
CA ILE A 310 -117.86 75.60 87.85
C ILE A 310 -119.06 76.26 87.15
N HIS A 311 -119.61 75.67 86.08
CA HIS A 311 -120.67 76.31 85.28
C HIS A 311 -122.12 75.89 85.65
N ARG A 312 -122.36 75.28 86.82
CA ARG A 312 -123.73 75.08 87.34
C ARG A 312 -123.83 75.21 88.87
N ARG A 313 -123.83 76.44 89.36
CA ARG A 313 -124.57 76.89 90.57
C ARG A 313 -125.11 78.32 90.35
N PRO A 314 -126.44 78.56 90.50
CA PRO A 314 -127.02 79.91 90.62
C PRO A 314 -127.55 80.20 92.05
N MET A 315 -127.44 81.45 92.52
CA MET A 315 -128.16 82.02 93.69
C MET A 315 -128.22 83.57 93.66
N THR A 316 -129.38 84.10 93.25
CA THR A 316 -130.24 85.22 93.76
C THR A 316 -129.74 86.45 94.59
N GLN A 317 -130.18 87.66 94.15
CA GLN A 317 -130.86 88.82 94.83
C GLN A 317 -130.87 88.97 96.39
N TYR A 318 -130.96 90.11 97.11
CA TYR A 318 -131.28 91.56 96.92
C TYR A 318 -130.97 92.38 98.24
N LEU A 319 -131.08 93.73 98.16
CA LEU A 319 -131.55 94.75 99.18
C LEU A 319 -130.55 95.68 99.94
N TYR A 320 -130.90 96.99 99.91
CA TYR A 320 -130.41 98.18 100.65
C TYR A 320 -131.32 98.46 101.88
N PRO A 321 -130.93 99.25 102.92
CA PRO A 321 -131.27 100.70 103.00
C PRO A 321 -130.33 101.51 103.96
N PRO A 322 -130.81 102.62 104.57
CA PRO A 322 -130.60 104.04 104.21
C PRO A 322 -129.18 104.59 104.41
#